data_AF-A0A920MW22-F1
#
_entry.id   AF-A0A920MW22-F1
#
_cell.length_a   1.000
_cell.length_b   1.000
_cell.length_c   1.000
_cell.angle_alpha   90.00
_cell.angle_beta   90.00
_cell.angle_gamma   90.00
#
_symmetry.space_group_name_H-M   'P 1'
#
loop_
_entity.id
_entity.type
_entity.pdbx_description
1 polymer ?
#
loop_
_entity_poly.entity_id
_entity_poly.type
_entity_poly.pdbx_seq_one_letter_code
_entity_poly.pdbx_strand_id
1 'polypeptide(L)' 'MIFVAAGKFAYGIHELESAGVIPDYGRIWDINPPKLSDGSYPLMHDKGYVGSLLKGLFGYNGDPSLIELLAWLFSLSD' A
#
# COMPACT_ATOMS: atom_id res chain seq x y z
N MET A 1 0.18 17.87 4.01
CA MET A 1 0.79 17.25 2.81
C MET A 1 1.86 16.21 3.16
N ILE A 2 2.50 16.28 4.33
CA ILE A 2 3.50 15.29 4.79
C ILE A 2 3.00 13.84 4.68
N PHE A 3 1.82 13.51 5.20
CA PHE A 3 1.27 12.14 5.10
C PHE A 3 0.97 11.68 3.65
N VAL A 4 0.60 12.60 2.77
CA VAL A 4 0.34 12.29 1.35
C VAL A 4 1.66 11.96 0.65
N ALA A 5 2.69 12.78 0.87
CA ALA A 5 4.02 12.57 0.31
C ALA A 5 4.63 11.26 0.85
N ALA A 6 4.55 11.04 2.16
CA ALA A 6 4.99 9.82 2.83
C ALA A 6 4.32 8.57 2.25
N GLY A 7 2.98 8.59 2.11
CA GLY A 7 2.23 7.47 1.56
C GLY A 7 2.57 7.20 0.09
N LYS A 8 2.69 8.25 -0.74
CA LYS A 8 3.12 8.09 -2.15
C LYS A 8 4.56 7.61 -2.27
N PHE A 9 5.45 7.99 -1.36
CA PHE A 9 6.83 7.52 -1.32
C PHE A 9 6.90 6.02 -0.98
N ALA A 10 6.22 5.59 0.10
CA ALA A 10 6.10 4.17 0.44
C ALA A 10 5.46 3.36 -0.69
N TYR A 11 4.44 3.91 -1.36
CA TYR A 11 3.86 3.27 -2.53
C TYR A 11 4.84 3.17 -3.72
N GLY A 12 5.76 4.12 -3.89
CA GLY A 12 6.85 4.00 -4.86
C GLY A 12 7.79 2.83 -4.56
N ILE A 13 8.08 2.59 -3.28
CA ILE A 13 8.85 1.42 -2.82
C ILE A 13 8.11 0.11 -3.16
N HIS A 14 6.79 0.06 -2.94
CA HIS A 14 5.96 -1.10 -3.33
C HIS A 14 6.10 -1.48 -4.82
N GLU A 15 6.14 -0.46 -5.69
CA GLU A 15 6.32 -0.68 -7.13
C GLU A 15 7.74 -1.20 -7.45
N LEU A 16 8.76 -0.76 -6.72
CA LEU A 16 10.13 -1.27 -6.86
C LEU A 16 10.26 -2.73 -6.37
N GLU A 17 9.58 -3.09 -5.28
CA GLU A 17 9.49 -4.48 -4.81
C GLU A 17 8.77 -5.35 -5.86
N SER A 18 7.63 -4.87 -6.36
CA SER A 18 6.84 -5.56 -7.40
C SER A 18 7.60 -5.72 -8.73
N ALA A 19 8.48 -4.77 -9.05
CA ALA A 19 9.37 -4.84 -10.20
C ALA A 19 10.63 -5.70 -9.97
N GLY A 20 10.85 -6.21 -8.75
CA GLY A 20 12.03 -7.00 -8.39
C GLY A 20 13.33 -6.20 -8.30
N VAL A 21 13.25 -4.86 -8.20
CA VAL A 21 14.42 -3.99 -8.07
C VAL A 21 15.00 -4.05 -6.65
N ILE A 22 14.13 -4.20 -5.65
CA ILE A 22 14.51 -4.40 -4.25
C ILE A 22 13.81 -5.65 -3.69
N PRO A 23 14.37 -6.31 -2.66
CA PRO A 23 13.78 -7.52 -2.09
C PRO A 23 12.46 -7.24 -1.38
N ASP A 24 11.45 -8.08 -1.61
CA ASP A 24 10.21 -8.09 -0.83
C ASP A 24 10.36 -9.04 0.37
N TYR A 25 10.31 -8.49 1.59
CA TYR A 25 10.41 -9.25 2.84
C TYR A 25 9.07 -9.81 3.35
N GLY A 26 8.01 -9.71 2.53
CA GLY A 26 6.69 -10.18 2.86
C GLY A 26 5.84 -9.13 3.58
N ARG A 27 4.54 -9.43 3.65
CA ARG A 27 3.52 -8.55 4.22
C ARG A 27 3.54 -8.61 5.73
N ILE A 28 3.57 -7.45 6.36
CA ILE A 28 3.58 -7.33 7.84
C ILE A 28 2.17 -7.40 8.43
N TRP A 29 1.15 -7.07 7.63
CA TRP A 29 -0.26 -7.35 7.89
C TRP A 29 -1.01 -7.44 6.57
N ASP A 30 -2.25 -7.93 6.65
CA ASP A 30 -3.20 -7.88 5.54
C ASP A 30 -4.59 -7.54 6.10
N ILE A 31 -5.08 -6.35 5.76
CA ILE A 31 -6.43 -5.90 6.10
C ILE A 31 -7.38 -6.00 4.91
N ASN A 32 -6.93 -6.57 3.78
CA ASN A 32 -7.78 -6.78 2.63
C ASN A 32 -8.69 -7.99 2.89
N PRO A 33 -10.02 -7.79 2.99
CA PRO A 33 -10.95 -8.91 3.10
C PRO A 33 -10.94 -9.77 1.83
N PRO A 34 -11.33 -11.05 1.91
CA PRO A 34 -11.49 -11.89 0.72
C PRO A 34 -12.44 -11.26 -0.31
N LYS A 35 -12.27 -11.66 -1.58
CA LYS A 35 -13.21 -11.31 -2.64
C LYS A 35 -14.64 -11.71 -2.27
N LEU A 36 -15.59 -10.87 -2.69
CA LEU A 36 -17.00 -11.15 -2.57
C LEU A 36 -17.38 -12.36 -3.46
N SER A 37 -18.52 -12.99 -3.16
CA SER A 37 -19.02 -14.14 -3.91
C SER A 37 -19.29 -13.85 -5.39
N ASP A 38 -19.49 -12.59 -5.75
CA ASP A 38 -19.66 -12.12 -7.12
C ASP A 38 -18.32 -11.82 -7.85
N GLY A 39 -17.19 -12.03 -7.17
CA GLY A 39 -15.84 -11.80 -7.70
C GLY A 39 -15.34 -10.36 -7.57
N SER A 40 -16.18 -9.43 -7.09
CA SER A 40 -15.79 -8.05 -6.84
C SER A 40 -14.99 -7.90 -5.53
N TYR A 41 -14.30 -6.77 -5.40
CA TYR A 41 -13.52 -6.44 -4.20
C TYR A 41 -14.35 -5.57 -3.25
N PRO A 42 -14.32 -5.83 -1.92
CA PRO A 42 -14.91 -4.94 -0.92
C PRO A 42 -14.37 -3.51 -1.06
N LEU A 43 -15.20 -2.51 -0.73
CA LEU A 43 -14.92 -1.09 -1.04
C LEU A 43 -13.52 -0.61 -0.63
N MET A 44 -13.09 -0.95 0.59
CA MET A 44 -11.81 -0.55 1.17
C MET A 44 -10.63 -1.45 0.81
N HIS A 45 -10.85 -2.57 0.12
CA HIS A 45 -9.77 -3.41 -0.38
C HIS A 45 -8.88 -2.58 -1.33
N ASP A 46 -7.58 -2.86 -1.39
CA ASP A 46 -6.63 -2.14 -2.26
C ASP A 46 -7.04 -2.11 -3.76
N LYS A 47 -7.82 -3.11 -4.21
CA LYS A 47 -8.40 -3.26 -5.54
C LYS A 47 -9.91 -2.95 -5.59
N GLY A 48 -10.50 -2.58 -4.46
CA GLY A 48 -11.86 -2.06 -4.36
C GLY A 48 -11.93 -0.60 -4.77
N TYR A 49 -13.13 -0.11 -5.10
CA TYR A 49 -13.32 1.23 -5.66
C TYR A 49 -12.77 2.37 -4.79
N VAL A 50 -12.92 2.28 -3.46
CA VAL A 50 -12.44 3.33 -2.54
C VAL A 50 -10.96 3.12 -2.24
N GLY A 51 -10.54 1.89 -1.97
CA GLY A 51 -9.14 1.59 -1.69
C GLY A 51 -8.23 1.93 -2.87
N SER A 52 -8.61 1.63 -4.11
CA SER A 52 -7.82 1.97 -5.31
C SER A 52 -7.71 3.48 -5.51
N LEU A 53 -8.76 4.25 -5.18
CA LEU A 53 -8.74 5.71 -5.23
C LEU A 53 -7.77 6.27 -4.17
N LEU A 54 -7.86 5.77 -2.93
CA LEU A 54 -6.95 6.17 -1.85
C LEU A 54 -5.50 5.76 -2.13
N LYS A 55 -5.29 4.62 -2.79
CA LYS A 55 -3.99 4.15 -3.27
C LYS A 55 -3.39 5.13 -4.27
N GLY A 56 -4.20 5.57 -5.23
CA GLY A 56 -3.83 6.60 -6.21
C GLY A 56 -3.48 7.95 -5.58
N LEU A 57 -4.32 8.44 -4.66
CA LEU A 57 -4.21 9.79 -4.10
C LEU A 57 -3.26 9.91 -2.91
N PHE A 58 -3.23 8.91 -2.03
CA PHE A 58 -2.55 8.96 -0.73
C PHE A 58 -1.54 7.83 -0.54
N GLY A 59 -1.44 6.87 -1.45
CA GLY A 59 -0.55 5.70 -1.28
C GLY A 59 -1.06 4.67 -0.28
N TYR A 60 -2.39 4.56 -0.11
CA TYR A 60 -3.01 3.50 0.68
C TYR A 60 -2.59 2.11 0.18
N ASN A 61 -2.12 1.27 1.11
CA ASN A 61 -1.85 -0.14 0.90
C ASN A 61 -2.41 -0.97 2.08
N GLY A 62 -3.31 -1.92 1.78
CA GLY A 62 -3.95 -2.78 2.78
C GLY A 62 -3.06 -3.93 3.27
N ASP A 63 -1.98 -4.20 2.54
CA ASP A 63 -0.98 -5.22 2.83
C ASP A 63 0.41 -4.67 2.49
N PRO A 64 0.98 -3.77 3.31
CA PRO A 64 2.32 -3.26 3.09
C PRO A 64 3.38 -4.29 3.46
N SER A 65 4.53 -4.19 2.80
CA SER A 65 5.76 -4.86 3.22
C SER A 65 6.43 -4.16 4.42
N LEU A 66 7.42 -4.83 5.02
CA LEU A 66 8.26 -4.21 6.05
C LEU A 66 9.01 -2.98 5.51
N ILE A 67 9.50 -3.03 4.26
CA ILE A 67 10.25 -1.90 3.68
C ILE A 67 9.29 -0.72 3.43
N GLU A 68 8.08 -0.97 2.94
CA GLU A 68 7.07 0.08 2.73
C GLU A 68 6.78 0.83 4.04
N LEU A 69 6.57 0.10 5.16
CA LEU A 69 6.32 0.72 6.46
C LEU A 69 7.52 1.54 6.95
N LEU A 70 8.74 0.99 6.82
CA LEU A 70 9.95 1.70 7.23
C LEU A 70 10.18 2.95 6.38
N ALA A 71 9.95 2.88 5.07
CA ALA A 71 10.03 4.01 4.17
C ALA A 71 9.01 5.09 4.55
N TRP A 72 7.78 4.70 4.91
CA TRP A 72 6.77 5.61 5.41
C TRP A 72 7.20 6.29 6.71
N LEU A 73 7.64 5.53 7.72
CA LEU A 73 8.10 6.08 9.00
C LEU A 73 9.30 7.01 8.83
N PHE A 74 10.25 6.63 7.99
CA PHE A 74 11.41 7.46 7.66
C PHE A 74 10.99 8.76 6.99
N SER A 75 10.03 8.73 6.07
CA SER A 75 9.52 9.95 5.42
C SER A 75 8.72 10.87 6.36
N LEU A 76 8.39 10.41 7.57
CA LEU A 76 7.74 11.21 8.61
C LEU A 76 8.71 11.69 9.69
N SER A 77 9.99 11.31 9.66
CA SER A 77 10.95 11.62 10.71
C SER A 77 11.58 13.02 10.61
N ASP A 78 10.98 13.93 9.83
CA ASP A 78 11.35 15.34 9.70
C ASP A 78 10.38 16.26 10.46
#